data_AF-A0A6I8VNZ0-F1
#
_entry.id   AF-A0A6I8VNZ0-F1
#
_cell.length_a   1.000
_cell.length_b   1.000
_cell.length_c   1.000
_cell.angle_alpha   90.00
_cell.angle_beta   90.00
_cell.angle_gamma   90.00
#
_symmetry.space_group_name_H-M   'P 1'
#
loop_
_entity.id
_entity.type
_entity.pdbx_description
1 polymer ?
#
loop_
_entity_poly.entity_id
_entity_poly.type
_entity_poly.pdbx_seq_one_letter_code
_entity_poly.pdbx_strand_id
1 'polypeptide(L)'
;MEQPVGGAQMRSFDAWRDHLPTQLDLQDACNGIARIQDIYGLQEKHIMRGQLAGIKYNISMSTGDIFAMGQHLSRTTNAKEVVPWLEEVKRRLRNQTPGPLAVDKAEVLLLLAETYIKSKHYAEALPILDRALKHNIADAVLLRRREEVQQLIAKEPSTVLDNAEPKDNSKVAILKWGCRGFSREQSPKALHCCYNFTTTPFLRLAPPQNGATGGASLCRGLPRRPLRLGDSRDPRNGRAKDEERIAAGQFVAREVAGQ
;
A
#
# COMPACT_ATOMS: atom_id res chain seq x y z
N MET A 1 -48.14 -14.42 -3.71
CA MET A 1 -46.79 -14.20 -4.25
C MET A 1 -45.98 -13.50 -3.19
N GLU A 2 -44.82 -14.05 -2.82
CA GLU A 2 -43.92 -13.40 -1.86
C GLU A 2 -43.25 -12.17 -2.49
N GLN A 3 -43.04 -11.12 -1.69
CA GLN A 3 -42.36 -9.93 -2.18
C GLN A 3 -40.86 -10.21 -2.35
N PRO A 4 -40.21 -9.72 -3.43
CA PRO A 4 -38.78 -9.89 -3.61
C PRO A 4 -38.01 -9.14 -2.51
N VAL A 5 -37.15 -9.86 -1.79
CA VAL A 5 -36.23 -9.28 -0.82
C VAL A 5 -35.14 -8.48 -1.54
N GLY A 6 -34.62 -7.42 -0.91
CA GLY A 6 -33.51 -6.64 -1.47
C GLY A 6 -33.90 -5.44 -2.35
N GLY A 7 -35.19 -5.21 -2.60
CA GLY A 7 -35.63 -4.14 -3.52
C GLY A 7 -35.23 -2.72 -3.11
N ALA A 8 -35.16 -2.43 -1.79
CA ALA A 8 -34.69 -1.14 -1.30
C ALA A 8 -33.18 -0.95 -1.50
N GLN A 9 -32.41 -2.02 -1.29
CA GLN A 9 -30.97 -2.05 -1.50
C GLN A 9 -30.63 -1.83 -2.98
N MET A 10 -31.37 -2.46 -3.88
CA MET A 10 -31.17 -2.32 -5.33
C MET A 10 -31.41 -0.88 -5.79
N ARG A 11 -32.51 -0.26 -5.36
CA ARG A 11 -32.80 1.16 -5.67
C ARG A 11 -31.73 2.11 -5.12
N SER A 12 -31.20 1.82 -3.94
CA SER A 12 -30.09 2.59 -3.38
C SER A 12 -28.83 2.42 -4.24
N PHE A 13 -28.49 1.19 -4.61
CA PHE A 13 -27.34 0.94 -5.49
C PHE A 13 -27.47 1.63 -6.84
N ASP A 14 -28.65 1.59 -7.46
CA ASP A 14 -28.93 2.25 -8.73
C ASP A 14 -28.75 3.78 -8.62
N ALA A 15 -29.15 4.39 -7.49
CA ALA A 15 -28.94 5.82 -7.26
C ALA A 15 -27.46 6.21 -7.13
N TRP A 16 -26.61 5.31 -6.63
CA TRP A 16 -25.17 5.54 -6.50
C TRP A 16 -24.36 5.16 -7.73
N ARG A 17 -24.95 4.43 -8.69
CA ARG A 17 -24.26 3.77 -9.80
C ARG A 17 -23.30 4.69 -10.55
N ASP A 18 -23.72 5.91 -10.86
CA ASP A 18 -22.92 6.89 -11.61
C ASP A 18 -21.79 7.54 -10.80
N HIS A 19 -21.78 7.32 -9.48
CA HIS A 19 -20.76 7.83 -8.55
C HIS A 19 -19.82 6.73 -8.05
N LEU A 20 -20.03 5.48 -8.45
CA LEU A 20 -19.18 4.37 -8.03
C LEU A 20 -17.83 4.43 -8.77
N PRO A 21 -16.74 3.99 -8.11
CA PRO A 21 -15.45 3.86 -8.76
C PRO A 21 -15.51 2.98 -10.00
N THR A 22 -14.83 3.41 -11.04
CA THR A 22 -14.69 2.72 -12.31
C THR A 22 -13.41 1.89 -12.35
N GLN A 23 -13.23 1.15 -13.44
CA GLN A 23 -11.99 0.43 -13.70
C GLN A 23 -10.77 1.37 -13.77
N LEU A 24 -10.95 2.62 -14.22
CA LEU A 24 -9.89 3.62 -14.26
C LEU A 24 -9.46 4.04 -12.87
N ASP A 25 -10.43 4.29 -11.97
CA ASP A 25 -10.14 4.64 -10.57
C ASP A 25 -9.35 3.53 -9.86
N LEU A 26 -9.67 2.26 -10.14
CA LEU A 26 -8.90 1.13 -9.62
C LEU A 26 -7.46 1.12 -10.16
N GLN A 27 -7.27 1.36 -11.47
CA GLN A 27 -5.92 1.44 -12.06
C GLN A 27 -5.11 2.58 -11.47
N ASP A 28 -5.70 3.74 -11.28
CA ASP A 28 -5.04 4.90 -10.67
C ASP A 28 -4.72 4.66 -9.20
N ALA A 29 -5.59 3.98 -8.46
CA ALA A 29 -5.29 3.54 -7.10
C ALA A 29 -4.09 2.57 -7.07
N CYS A 30 -4.05 1.59 -7.98
CA CYS A 30 -2.92 0.66 -8.11
C CYS A 30 -1.61 1.39 -8.48
N ASN A 31 -1.67 2.33 -9.42
CA ASN A 31 -0.54 3.19 -9.78
C ASN A 31 -0.05 4.00 -8.58
N GLY A 32 -0.98 4.57 -7.80
CA GLY A 32 -0.68 5.32 -6.59
C GLY A 32 0.05 4.46 -5.54
N ILE A 33 -0.44 3.25 -5.29
CA ILE A 33 0.19 2.29 -4.36
C ILE A 33 1.58 1.90 -4.83
N ALA A 34 1.74 1.51 -6.10
CA ALA A 34 3.04 1.15 -6.68
C ALA A 34 4.03 2.32 -6.62
N ARG A 35 3.57 3.55 -6.88
CA ARG A 35 4.40 4.75 -6.77
C ARG A 35 4.82 5.03 -5.33
N ILE A 36 3.92 4.86 -4.35
CA ILE A 36 4.27 5.01 -2.93
C ILE A 36 5.28 3.95 -2.50
N GLN A 37 5.10 2.70 -2.93
CA GLN A 37 6.05 1.61 -2.70
C GLN A 37 7.45 2.00 -3.20
N ASP A 38 7.55 2.41 -4.45
CA ASP A 38 8.81 2.76 -5.10
C ASP A 38 9.50 3.99 -4.47
N ILE A 39 8.76 5.09 -4.31
CA ILE A 39 9.30 6.34 -3.79
C ILE A 39 9.85 6.15 -2.38
N TYR A 40 9.08 5.50 -1.51
CA TYR A 40 9.46 5.32 -0.10
C TYR A 40 10.24 4.04 0.18
N GLY A 41 10.48 3.20 -0.84
CA GLY A 41 11.20 1.93 -0.67
C GLY A 41 10.50 0.98 0.30
N LEU A 42 9.16 0.92 0.23
CA LEU A 42 8.36 0.10 1.14
C LEU A 42 8.38 -1.37 0.70
N GLN A 43 8.36 -2.29 1.67
CA GLN A 43 8.20 -3.71 1.38
C GLN A 43 6.72 -4.03 1.15
N GLU A 44 6.44 -4.84 0.12
CA GLU A 44 5.10 -5.24 -0.30
C GLU A 44 4.34 -5.87 0.86
N LYS A 45 4.99 -6.77 1.61
CA LYS A 45 4.41 -7.42 2.80
C LYS A 45 3.98 -6.44 3.89
N HIS A 46 4.63 -5.27 4.00
CA HIS A 46 4.23 -4.23 4.94
C HIS A 46 2.99 -3.50 4.43
N ILE A 47 2.96 -3.12 3.15
CA ILE A 47 1.79 -2.52 2.50
C ILE A 47 0.55 -3.43 2.64
N MET A 48 0.69 -4.71 2.31
CA MET A 48 -0.39 -5.70 2.39
C MET A 48 -0.97 -5.82 3.80
N ARG A 49 -0.15 -5.57 4.83
CA ARG A 49 -0.54 -5.60 6.24
C ARG A 49 -0.92 -4.22 6.77
N GLY A 50 -1.01 -3.19 5.93
CA GLY A 50 -1.27 -1.81 6.36
C GLY A 50 -0.20 -1.26 7.30
N GLN A 51 1.06 -1.62 7.08
CA GLN A 51 2.21 -1.03 7.77
C GLN A 51 2.95 -0.11 6.81
N LEU A 52 2.96 1.19 7.07
CA LEU A 52 3.62 2.20 6.23
C LEU A 52 4.57 3.01 7.10
N ALA A 53 5.83 3.12 6.67
CA ALA A 53 6.88 3.85 7.40
C ALA A 53 6.99 3.47 8.90
N GLY A 54 6.82 2.18 9.23
CA GLY A 54 6.86 1.68 10.60
C GLY A 54 5.55 1.84 11.39
N ILE A 55 4.57 2.57 10.87
CA ILE A 55 3.26 2.75 11.51
C ILE A 55 2.31 1.67 11.05
N LYS A 56 1.71 0.94 12.00
CA LYS A 56 0.68 -0.08 11.75
C LYS A 56 -0.69 0.57 11.80
N TYR A 57 -1.38 0.58 10.67
CA TYR A 57 -2.77 1.03 10.56
C TYR A 57 -3.72 -0.14 10.84
N ASN A 58 -4.95 0.18 11.26
CA ASN A 58 -6.02 -0.81 11.45
C ASN A 58 -6.71 -1.19 10.14
N ILE A 59 -5.91 -1.39 9.09
CA ILE A 59 -6.37 -1.83 7.77
C ILE A 59 -5.37 -2.85 7.23
N SER A 60 -5.83 -3.73 6.36
CA SER A 60 -4.98 -4.64 5.59
C SER A 60 -5.65 -4.93 4.27
N MET A 61 -4.85 -5.20 3.25
CA MET A 61 -5.36 -5.55 1.94
C MET A 61 -6.03 -6.92 1.97
N SER A 62 -7.22 -7.02 1.40
CA SER A 62 -7.93 -8.27 1.18
C SER A 62 -7.18 -9.16 0.18
N THR A 63 -7.52 -10.45 0.08
CA THR A 63 -6.97 -11.31 -0.98
C THR A 63 -7.30 -10.77 -2.37
N GLY A 64 -8.48 -10.18 -2.56
CA GLY A 64 -8.89 -9.53 -3.81
C GLY A 64 -8.06 -8.29 -4.12
N ASP A 65 -7.80 -7.43 -3.13
CA ASP A 65 -7.02 -6.20 -3.33
C ASP A 65 -5.58 -6.53 -3.76
N ILE A 66 -4.97 -7.55 -3.14
CA ILE A 66 -3.61 -8.00 -3.48
C ILE A 66 -3.58 -8.61 -4.89
N PHE A 67 -4.63 -9.36 -5.26
CA PHE A 67 -4.73 -9.92 -6.60
C PHE A 67 -4.93 -8.83 -7.66
N ALA A 68 -5.75 -7.81 -7.40
CA ALA A 68 -5.93 -6.66 -8.27
C ALA A 68 -4.61 -5.90 -8.50
N MET A 69 -3.81 -5.71 -7.44
CA MET A 69 -2.44 -5.19 -7.58
C MET A 69 -1.56 -6.06 -8.46
N GLY A 70 -1.57 -7.39 -8.26
CA GLY A 70 -0.82 -8.33 -9.08
C GLY A 70 -1.23 -8.30 -10.56
N GLN A 71 -2.54 -8.26 -10.85
CA GLN A 71 -3.08 -8.09 -12.20
C GLN A 71 -2.62 -6.78 -12.84
N HIS A 72 -2.70 -5.67 -12.10
CA HIS A 72 -2.24 -4.36 -12.57
C HIS A 72 -0.75 -4.37 -12.91
N LEU A 73 0.09 -4.79 -11.96
CA LEU A 73 1.54 -4.84 -12.12
C LEU A 73 1.96 -5.77 -13.26
N SER A 74 1.28 -6.90 -13.46
CA SER A 74 1.58 -7.84 -14.55
C SER A 74 1.49 -7.24 -15.96
N ARG A 75 0.80 -6.10 -16.09
CA ARG A 75 0.63 -5.35 -17.33
C ARG A 75 1.61 -4.18 -17.45
N THR A 76 2.11 -3.66 -16.33
CA THR A 76 2.85 -2.38 -16.26
C THR A 76 4.32 -2.54 -15.86
N THR A 77 4.72 -3.66 -15.26
CA THR A 77 6.07 -3.85 -14.68
C THR A 77 6.68 -5.22 -15.03
N ASN A 78 7.89 -5.47 -14.55
CA ASN A 78 8.60 -6.75 -14.71
C ASN A 78 8.15 -7.79 -13.66
N ALA A 79 8.61 -9.04 -13.80
CA ALA A 79 8.24 -10.12 -12.89
C ALA A 79 8.69 -9.91 -11.44
N LYS A 80 9.81 -9.21 -11.19
CA LYS A 80 10.32 -8.95 -9.84
C LYS A 80 9.30 -8.19 -9.00
N GLU A 81 8.63 -7.20 -9.60
CA GLU A 81 7.59 -6.42 -8.92
C GLU A 81 6.28 -7.21 -8.75
N VAL A 82 5.96 -8.13 -9.66
CA VAL A 82 4.65 -8.81 -9.70
C VAL A 82 4.62 -10.05 -8.79
N VAL A 83 5.68 -10.86 -8.82
CA VAL A 83 5.75 -12.16 -8.15
C VAL A 83 5.45 -12.07 -6.65
N PRO A 84 5.98 -11.11 -5.87
CA PRO A 84 5.67 -11.00 -4.43
C PRO A 84 4.17 -10.85 -4.14
N TRP A 85 3.44 -10.13 -4.99
CA TRP A 85 1.99 -9.94 -4.83
C TRP A 85 1.21 -11.22 -5.10
N LEU A 86 1.50 -11.88 -6.22
CA LEU A 86 0.81 -13.11 -6.62
C LEU A 86 1.16 -14.30 -5.71
N GLU A 87 2.39 -14.40 -5.22
CA GLU A 87 2.79 -15.40 -4.23
C GLU A 87 2.03 -15.25 -2.91
N GLU A 88 1.78 -14.01 -2.46
CA GLU A 88 0.98 -13.77 -1.26
C GLU A 88 -0.48 -14.21 -1.46
N VAL A 89 -1.08 -13.94 -2.63
CA VAL A 89 -2.43 -14.43 -2.96
C VAL A 89 -2.45 -15.96 -2.96
N LYS A 90 -1.50 -16.60 -3.66
CA LYS A 90 -1.35 -18.07 -3.70
C LYS A 90 -1.23 -18.64 -2.29
N ARG A 91 -0.48 -17.97 -1.40
CA ARG A 91 -0.31 -18.37 0.00
C ARG A 91 -1.63 -18.30 0.78
N ARG A 92 -2.40 -17.22 0.64
CA ARG A 92 -3.69 -17.03 1.32
C ARG A 92 -4.74 -18.03 0.85
N LEU A 93 -4.77 -18.32 -0.45
CA LEU A 93 -5.71 -19.27 -1.05
C LEU A 93 -5.46 -20.74 -0.68
N ARG A 94 -4.34 -21.09 -0.03
CA ARG A 94 -4.14 -22.47 0.46
C ARG A 94 -5.15 -22.86 1.54
N ASN A 95 -5.59 -21.90 2.34
CA ASN A 95 -6.41 -22.13 3.53
C ASN A 95 -7.81 -21.53 3.42
N GLN A 96 -8.14 -20.93 2.27
CA GLN A 96 -9.40 -20.20 2.08
C GLN A 96 -10.45 -21.10 1.42
N THR A 97 -11.66 -21.13 1.98
CA THR A 97 -12.81 -21.77 1.33
C THR A 97 -13.37 -20.87 0.23
N PRO A 98 -13.79 -21.42 -0.92
CA PRO A 98 -14.43 -20.63 -1.97
C PRO A 98 -15.70 -19.95 -1.45
N GLY A 99 -15.81 -18.64 -1.70
CA GLY A 99 -16.99 -17.83 -1.42
C GLY A 99 -17.38 -17.02 -2.65
N PRO A 100 -18.54 -16.33 -2.65
CA PRO A 100 -19.05 -15.63 -3.83
C PRO A 100 -18.13 -14.53 -4.39
N LEU A 101 -17.25 -13.98 -3.55
CA LEU A 101 -16.25 -12.96 -3.91
C LEU A 101 -14.81 -13.49 -3.78
N ALA A 102 -14.65 -14.82 -3.77
CA ALA A 102 -13.32 -15.41 -3.67
C ALA A 102 -12.57 -15.27 -5.00
N VAL A 103 -11.28 -14.97 -4.89
CA VAL A 103 -10.36 -15.00 -6.03
C VAL A 103 -10.21 -16.44 -6.50
N ASP A 104 -10.34 -16.66 -7.82
CA ASP A 104 -10.13 -17.99 -8.39
C ASP A 104 -8.66 -18.39 -8.31
N LYS A 105 -8.43 -19.58 -7.75
CA LYS A 105 -7.10 -20.13 -7.57
C LYS A 105 -6.45 -20.49 -8.90
N ALA A 106 -7.22 -20.98 -9.87
CA ALA A 106 -6.69 -21.32 -11.19
C ALA A 106 -6.23 -20.05 -11.92
N GLU A 107 -7.03 -18.98 -11.88
CA GLU A 107 -6.67 -17.66 -12.43
C GLU A 107 -5.36 -17.11 -11.83
N VAL A 108 -5.20 -17.15 -10.51
CA VAL A 108 -3.97 -16.68 -9.83
C VAL A 108 -2.75 -17.48 -10.28
N LEU A 109 -2.87 -18.81 -10.37
CA LEU A 109 -1.76 -19.67 -10.77
C LEU A 109 -1.40 -19.46 -12.25
N LEU A 110 -2.41 -19.28 -13.12
CA LEU A 110 -2.19 -18.95 -14.53
C LEU A 110 -1.44 -17.62 -14.66
N LEU A 111 -1.91 -16.55 -14.00
CA LEU A 111 -1.26 -15.25 -14.07
C LEU A 111 0.18 -15.27 -13.53
N LEU A 112 0.43 -16.01 -12.46
CA LEU A 112 1.77 -16.20 -11.92
C LEU A 112 2.68 -16.98 -12.89
N ALA A 113 2.17 -18.05 -13.50
CA ALA A 113 2.90 -18.79 -14.53
C ALA A 113 3.22 -17.91 -15.73
N GLU A 114 2.25 -17.14 -16.25
CA GLU A 114 2.48 -16.21 -17.36
C GLU A 114 3.52 -15.13 -17.03
N THR A 115 3.56 -14.67 -15.78
CA THR A 115 4.57 -13.74 -15.30
C THR A 115 5.98 -14.34 -15.40
N TYR A 116 6.17 -15.59 -14.98
CA TYR A 116 7.45 -16.30 -15.11
C TYR A 116 7.81 -16.60 -16.57
N ILE A 117 6.83 -17.01 -17.39
CA ILE A 117 7.04 -17.25 -18.83
C ILE A 117 7.56 -16.00 -19.52
N LYS A 118 6.92 -14.84 -19.27
CA LYS A 118 7.34 -13.54 -19.84
C LYS A 118 8.77 -13.15 -19.46
N SER A 119 9.26 -13.61 -18.30
CA SER A 119 10.62 -13.35 -17.83
C SER A 119 11.61 -14.50 -18.13
N LYS A 120 11.18 -15.51 -18.91
CA LYS A 120 11.98 -16.69 -19.31
C LYS A 120 12.39 -17.62 -18.15
N HIS A 121 11.63 -17.60 -17.07
CA HIS A 121 11.72 -18.47 -15.90
C HIS A 121 10.87 -19.72 -16.09
N TYR A 122 11.19 -20.50 -17.12
CA TYR A 122 10.34 -21.62 -17.53
C TYR A 122 10.30 -22.75 -16.49
N ALA A 123 11.42 -22.99 -15.79
CA ALA A 123 11.53 -23.97 -14.72
C ALA A 123 10.57 -23.68 -13.54
N GLU A 124 10.33 -22.42 -13.23
CA GLU A 124 9.40 -21.97 -12.20
C GLU A 124 7.94 -22.01 -12.68
N ALA A 125 7.69 -21.69 -13.96
CA ALA A 125 6.35 -21.67 -14.54
C ALA A 125 5.71 -23.06 -14.63
N LEU A 126 6.46 -24.08 -15.07
CA LEU A 126 5.94 -25.42 -15.31
C LEU A 126 5.24 -26.06 -14.08
N PRO A 127 5.87 -26.14 -12.89
CA PRO A 127 5.22 -26.73 -11.72
C PRO A 127 4.03 -25.89 -11.21
N ILE A 128 3.92 -24.62 -11.58
CA ILE A 128 2.76 -23.78 -11.26
C ILE A 128 1.58 -24.17 -12.15
N LEU A 129 1.82 -24.37 -13.45
CA LEU A 129 0.80 -24.86 -14.40
C LEU A 129 0.32 -26.27 -14.04
N ASP A 130 1.22 -27.17 -13.64
CA ASP A 130 0.84 -28.51 -13.14
C ASP A 130 -0.07 -28.42 -11.92
N ARG A 131 0.19 -27.47 -11.01
CA ARG A 131 -0.67 -27.24 -9.83
C ARG A 131 -2.02 -26.65 -10.23
N ALA A 132 -2.07 -25.77 -11.23
CA ALA A 132 -3.32 -25.21 -11.72
C ALA A 132 -4.21 -26.28 -12.36
N LEU A 133 -3.62 -27.16 -13.18
CA LEU A 133 -4.33 -28.28 -13.82
C LEU A 133 -4.88 -29.30 -12.82
N LYS A 134 -4.28 -29.44 -11.64
CA LYS A 134 -4.89 -30.26 -10.56
C LYS A 134 -6.23 -29.70 -10.05
N HIS A 135 -6.46 -28.40 -10.21
CA HIS A 135 -7.71 -27.75 -9.84
C HIS A 135 -8.71 -27.73 -10.99
N ASN A 136 -8.24 -27.59 -12.24
CA ASN A 136 -9.06 -27.65 -13.44
C ASN A 136 -8.36 -28.44 -14.55
N ILE A 137 -8.63 -29.75 -14.60
CA ILE A 137 -7.88 -30.71 -15.44
C ILE A 137 -8.12 -30.48 -16.95
N ALA A 138 -9.32 -30.01 -17.32
CA ALA A 138 -9.74 -29.84 -18.71
C ALA A 138 -9.59 -28.40 -19.22
N ASP A 139 -8.85 -27.55 -18.51
CA ASP A 139 -8.63 -26.17 -18.93
C ASP A 139 -7.71 -26.11 -20.15
N ALA A 140 -8.28 -25.77 -21.31
CA ALA A 140 -7.56 -25.70 -22.57
C ALA A 140 -6.44 -24.64 -22.57
N VAL A 141 -6.60 -23.55 -21.81
CA VAL A 141 -5.60 -22.48 -21.71
C VAL A 141 -4.39 -22.99 -20.92
N LEU A 142 -4.63 -23.61 -19.76
CA LEU A 142 -3.57 -24.18 -18.94
C LEU A 142 -2.80 -25.29 -19.67
N LEU A 143 -3.50 -26.19 -20.39
CA LEU A 143 -2.88 -27.24 -21.18
C LEU A 143 -1.97 -26.68 -22.28
N ARG A 144 -2.46 -25.67 -23.02
CA ARG A 144 -1.68 -25.00 -24.07
C ARG A 144 -0.42 -24.33 -23.51
N ARG A 145 -0.57 -23.56 -22.42
CA ARG A 145 0.56 -22.88 -21.77
C ARG A 145 1.60 -23.88 -21.25
N ARG A 146 1.14 -25.01 -20.71
CA ARG A 146 2.03 -26.06 -20.21
C ARG A 146 2.90 -26.66 -21.32
N GLU A 147 2.27 -27.03 -22.43
CA GLU A 147 2.99 -27.56 -23.60
C GLU A 147 3.99 -26.54 -24.16
N GLU A 148 3.58 -25.28 -24.28
CA GLU A 148 4.44 -24.16 -24.69
C GLU A 148 5.70 -24.07 -23.81
N VAL A 149 5.54 -24.11 -22.49
CA VAL A 149 6.66 -24.07 -21.53
C VAL A 149 7.58 -25.28 -21.66
N GLN A 150 7.05 -26.49 -21.85
CA GLN A 150 7.87 -27.69 -22.03
C GLN A 150 8.75 -27.58 -23.28
N GLN A 151 8.20 -27.06 -24.38
CA GLN A 151 8.97 -26.82 -25.60
C GLN A 151 10.02 -25.74 -25.42
N LEU A 152 9.73 -24.67 -24.66
CA LEU A 152 10.68 -23.59 -24.39
C LEU A 152 11.86 -24.08 -23.53
N ILE A 153 11.62 -24.91 -22.51
CA ILE A 153 12.69 -25.52 -21.70
C ILE A 153 13.65 -26.36 -22.56
N ALA A 154 13.12 -27.07 -23.57
CA ALA A 154 13.95 -27.86 -24.47
C ALA A 154 14.79 -27.01 -25.45
N LYS A 155 14.39 -25.76 -25.71
CA LYS A 155 15.00 -24.86 -26.69
C LYS A 155 15.95 -23.83 -26.08
N GLU A 156 15.60 -23.31 -24.91
CA GLU A 156 16.31 -22.21 -24.25
C GLU A 156 16.61 -22.58 -22.78
N PRO A 157 17.84 -22.31 -22.28
CA PRO A 157 18.11 -22.43 -20.85
C PRO A 157 17.28 -21.39 -20.07
N SER A 158 16.72 -21.81 -18.93
CA SER A 158 15.99 -20.90 -18.04
C SER A 158 16.93 -19.84 -17.46
N THR A 159 16.51 -18.57 -17.50
CA THR A 159 17.27 -17.46 -16.91
C THR A 159 16.94 -17.30 -15.44
N VAL A 160 17.79 -16.65 -14.64
CA VAL A 160 17.48 -16.27 -13.23
C VAL A 160 16.79 -14.91 -13.22
N LEU A 161 15.96 -14.61 -12.20
CA LEU A 161 15.29 -13.31 -12.11
C LEU A 161 16.37 -12.25 -11.95
N ASP A 162 16.61 -11.46 -12.99
CA ASP A 162 17.59 -10.38 -12.93
C ASP A 162 17.16 -9.36 -11.89
N ASN A 163 18.01 -9.16 -10.88
CA ASN A 163 17.82 -8.14 -9.85
C ASN A 163 18.17 -6.73 -10.35
N ALA A 164 18.40 -6.56 -11.65
CA ALA A 164 18.77 -5.29 -12.24
C ALA A 164 17.62 -4.28 -12.05
N GLU A 165 17.81 -3.39 -11.08
CA GLU A 165 16.91 -2.27 -10.86
C GLU A 165 16.90 -1.40 -12.13
N PRO A 166 15.72 -0.95 -12.59
CA PRO A 166 15.65 0.10 -13.59
C PRO A 166 16.51 1.27 -13.12
N LYS A 167 17.43 1.74 -13.96
CA LYS A 167 18.26 2.91 -13.62
C LYS A 167 17.37 4.14 -13.59
N ASP A 168 17.04 4.59 -12.38
CA ASP A 168 16.38 5.88 -12.19
C ASP A 168 17.23 6.98 -12.83
N ASN A 169 16.57 7.93 -13.51
CA ASN A 169 17.25 9.15 -13.88
C ASN A 169 17.63 9.93 -12.62
N SER A 170 18.64 10.80 -12.74
CA SER A 170 19.20 11.57 -11.61
C SER A 170 18.14 12.33 -10.81
N LYS A 171 17.11 12.89 -11.46
CA LYS A 171 16.06 13.66 -10.78
C LYS A 171 15.17 12.76 -9.90
N VAL A 172 14.77 11.61 -10.44
CA VAL A 172 13.95 10.63 -9.71
C VAL A 172 14.73 10.06 -8.53
N ALA A 173 16.02 9.75 -8.72
CA ALA A 173 16.87 9.29 -7.63
C ALA A 173 16.97 10.31 -6.49
N ILE A 174 17.15 11.60 -6.79
CA ILE A 174 17.17 12.69 -5.79
C ILE A 174 15.82 12.78 -5.08
N LEU A 175 14.71 12.69 -5.81
CA LEU A 175 13.36 12.71 -5.23
C LEU A 175 13.17 11.56 -4.23
N LYS A 176 13.48 10.31 -4.63
CA LYS A 176 13.37 9.14 -3.76
C LYS A 176 14.24 9.29 -2.51
N TRP A 177 15.47 9.75 -2.69
CA TRP A 177 16.40 9.99 -1.58
C TRP A 177 15.84 10.99 -0.56
N GLY A 178 15.26 12.10 -1.03
CA GLY A 178 14.62 13.09 -0.16
C GLY A 178 13.35 12.60 0.50
N CYS A 179 12.45 11.94 -0.25
CA CYS A 179 11.20 11.39 0.29
C CYS A 179 11.45 10.31 1.35
N ARG A 180 12.55 9.56 1.26
CA ARG A 180 12.96 8.57 2.28
C ARG A 180 13.58 9.21 3.53
N GLY A 181 13.67 10.54 3.59
CA GLY A 181 14.15 11.27 4.76
C GLY A 181 15.67 11.40 4.84
N PHE A 182 16.40 11.04 3.77
CA PHE A 182 17.86 11.16 3.75
C PHE A 182 18.36 12.58 3.49
N SER A 183 17.47 13.52 3.10
CA SER A 183 17.77 14.95 3.02
C SER A 183 17.97 15.58 4.40
N ARG A 184 19.10 15.28 5.02
CA ARG A 184 19.68 16.09 6.08
C ARG A 184 20.63 17.08 5.41
N GLU A 185 20.28 18.37 5.46
CA GLU A 185 21.22 19.48 5.76
C GLU A 185 20.70 20.89 5.43
N GLN A 186 19.59 21.05 4.70
CA GLN A 186 19.12 22.39 4.30
C GLN A 186 17.65 22.69 4.60
N SER A 187 17.01 22.04 5.57
CA SER A 187 15.75 22.61 6.09
C SER A 187 16.10 23.84 6.92
N PRO A 188 15.75 25.06 6.48
CA PRO A 188 15.95 26.23 7.32
C PRO A 188 15.11 25.99 8.56
N LYS A 189 15.73 26.05 9.75
CA LYS A 189 15.06 25.82 11.05
C LYS A 189 13.85 26.74 11.30
N ALA A 190 13.64 27.73 10.43
CA ALA A 190 12.57 28.72 10.46
C ALA A 190 11.42 28.46 9.45
N LEU A 191 11.53 27.49 8.55
CA LEU A 191 10.44 27.18 7.62
C LEU A 191 9.46 26.20 8.25
N HIS A 192 8.25 26.68 8.52
CA HIS A 192 7.12 25.85 8.93
C HIS A 192 6.16 25.69 7.75
N CYS A 193 5.91 24.46 7.32
CA CYS A 193 4.85 24.19 6.34
C CYS A 193 3.49 24.33 7.02
N CYS A 194 2.66 25.21 6.47
CA CYS A 194 1.26 25.39 6.88
C CYS A 194 0.38 25.20 5.66
N TYR A 195 -0.67 24.40 5.79
CA TYR A 195 -1.68 24.25 4.76
C TYR A 195 -2.57 25.50 4.71
N ASN A 196 -2.64 26.12 3.54
CA ASN A 196 -3.62 27.16 3.28
C ASN A 196 -4.95 26.51 2.86
N PHE A 197 -5.85 26.34 3.83
CA PHE A 197 -7.17 25.76 3.60
C PHE A 197 -8.23 26.80 3.18
N THR A 198 -7.86 28.07 3.10
CA THR A 198 -8.79 29.19 2.88
C THR A 198 -9.09 29.44 1.41
N THR A 199 -8.23 29.00 0.49
CA THR A 199 -8.35 29.37 -0.93
C THR A 199 -9.10 28.32 -1.76
N THR A 200 -8.84 27.02 -1.57
CA THR A 200 -9.62 25.97 -2.25
C THR A 200 -9.69 24.66 -1.42
N PRO A 201 -10.79 23.88 -1.50
CA PRO A 201 -10.88 22.57 -0.87
C PRO A 201 -9.82 21.56 -1.33
N PHE A 202 -9.33 21.68 -2.57
CA PHE A 202 -8.28 20.82 -3.14
C PHE A 202 -6.96 20.89 -2.35
N LEU A 203 -6.65 22.04 -1.75
CA LEU A 203 -5.43 22.22 -0.95
C LEU A 203 -5.44 21.45 0.38
N ARG A 204 -6.55 20.78 0.74
CA ARG A 204 -6.58 19.80 1.84
C ARG A 204 -5.89 18.49 1.49
N LEU A 205 -5.80 18.18 0.19
CA LEU A 205 -5.28 16.91 -0.33
C LEU A 205 -3.98 17.10 -1.12
N ALA A 206 -3.67 18.31 -1.56
CA ALA A 206 -2.44 18.62 -2.28
C ALA A 206 -1.20 18.48 -1.37
N PRO A 207 -0.02 18.15 -1.89
CA PRO A 207 1.23 18.29 -1.13
C PRO A 207 1.44 19.75 -0.68
N PRO A 208 2.05 19.99 0.49
CA PRO A 208 2.24 21.35 1.00
C PRO A 208 3.12 22.15 0.05
N GLN A 209 2.63 23.30 -0.40
CA GLN A 209 3.43 24.23 -1.19
C GLN A 209 4.37 25.00 -0.24
N ASN A 210 5.67 24.96 -0.54
CA ASN A 210 6.63 25.85 0.09
C ASN A 210 6.31 27.28 -0.38
N GLY A 211 5.79 28.13 0.52
CA GLY A 211 5.47 29.54 0.25
C GLY A 211 6.71 30.43 0.08
N ALA A 212 7.67 30.03 -0.75
CA ALA A 212 8.91 30.76 -0.98
C ALA A 212 8.81 31.81 -2.10
N THR A 213 7.69 31.88 -2.84
CA THR A 213 7.51 32.87 -3.90
C THR A 213 6.31 33.78 -3.60
N GLY A 214 6.61 34.95 -3.03
CA GLY A 214 5.83 36.18 -3.19
C GLY A 214 4.41 36.19 -2.61
N GLY A 215 4.27 36.42 -1.31
CA GLY A 215 2.99 36.76 -0.69
C GLY A 215 2.99 36.48 0.80
N ALA A 216 3.46 37.45 1.60
CA ALA A 216 3.44 37.36 3.06
C ALA A 216 1.99 37.43 3.58
N SER A 217 1.32 36.29 3.66
CA SER A 217 0.12 36.13 4.49
C SER A 217 0.57 35.74 5.90
N LEU A 218 0.60 36.72 6.81
CA LEU A 218 0.79 36.46 8.24
C LEU A 218 -0.28 35.49 8.75
N CYS A 219 0.12 34.30 9.18
CA CYS A 219 -0.71 33.45 10.02
C CYS A 219 -0.86 34.11 11.41
N ARG A 220 -1.85 34.99 11.59
CA ARG A 220 -2.26 35.48 12.91
C ARG A 220 -3.12 34.42 13.61
N GLY A 221 -2.64 33.97 14.77
CA GLY A 221 -3.47 33.61 15.92
C GLY A 221 -4.44 32.42 15.80
N LEU A 222 -3.93 31.19 15.74
CA LEU A 222 -4.67 30.03 16.25
C LEU A 222 -3.79 29.26 17.24
N PRO A 223 -4.35 28.78 18.38
CA PRO A 223 -3.59 28.15 19.43
C PRO A 223 -2.90 26.88 18.92
N ARG A 224 -1.57 26.92 18.98
CA ARG A 224 -0.66 25.89 18.50
C ARG A 224 -0.73 24.68 19.43
N ARG A 225 -1.36 23.58 19.00
CA ARG A 225 -0.97 22.26 19.49
C ARG A 225 0.19 21.78 18.62
N PRO A 226 1.39 21.53 19.18
CA PRO A 226 2.43 20.87 18.43
C PRO A 226 1.94 19.47 18.08
N LEU A 227 1.95 19.10 16.80
CA LEU A 227 2.08 17.71 16.40
C LEU A 227 3.48 17.27 16.87
N ARG A 228 3.59 16.87 18.14
CA ARG A 228 4.74 16.09 18.58
C ARG A 228 4.69 14.80 17.75
N LEU A 229 5.71 14.57 16.93
CA LEU A 229 6.07 13.19 16.60
C LEU A 229 6.25 12.49 17.94
N GLY A 230 5.31 11.60 18.25
CA GLY A 230 5.27 10.90 19.52
C GLY A 230 6.56 10.14 19.73
N ASP A 231 7.25 10.48 20.82
CA ASP A 231 8.14 9.55 21.50
C ASP A 231 7.39 8.23 21.71
N SER A 232 8.06 7.15 21.34
CA SER A 232 7.62 5.78 21.55
C SER A 232 7.28 5.56 23.03
N ARG A 233 5.98 5.48 23.36
CA ARG A 233 5.50 4.86 24.59
C ARG A 233 4.39 3.88 24.26
N ASP A 234 4.70 2.62 24.54
CA ASP A 234 3.81 1.46 24.51
C ASP A 234 2.56 1.70 25.37
N PRO A 235 1.32 1.56 24.84
CA PRO A 235 0.11 1.74 25.62
C PRO A 235 -0.33 0.49 26.41
N ARG A 236 0.58 -0.46 26.69
CA ARG A 236 0.29 -1.63 27.53
C ARG A 236 1.02 -1.61 28.87
N ASN A 237 0.79 -0.57 29.67
CA ASN A 237 0.91 -0.70 31.13
C ASN A 237 0.08 0.39 31.86
N GLY A 238 -1.23 0.21 31.90
CA GLY A 238 -2.14 0.98 32.75
C GLY A 238 -2.72 0.07 33.83
N ARG A 239 -1.93 -0.24 34.85
CA ARG A 239 -2.38 -0.96 36.04
C ARG A 239 -3.21 0.01 36.88
N ALA A 240 -4.46 -0.35 37.14
CA ALA A 240 -5.34 0.35 38.05
C ALA A 240 -4.68 0.52 39.42
N LYS A 241 -4.68 1.75 39.95
CA LYS A 241 -4.55 2.02 41.38
C LYS A 241 -5.42 3.21 41.74
N ASP A 242 -6.18 2.98 42.80
CA ASP A 242 -7.17 3.82 43.43
C ASP A 242 -6.61 5.18 43.88
N GLU A 243 -7.40 6.24 43.69
CA GLU A 243 -7.21 7.52 44.40
C GLU A 243 -8.24 7.62 45.52
N GLU A 244 -7.77 7.48 46.76
CA GLU A 244 -8.44 7.99 47.95
C GLU A 244 -7.65 9.22 48.45
N ARG A 245 -8.32 10.38 48.41
CA ARG A 245 -7.90 11.66 49.02
C ARG A 245 -7.53 11.47 50.48
N ILE A 246 -6.47 12.14 50.99
CA ILE A 246 -6.50 12.96 52.23
C ILE A 246 -5.36 14.03 52.23
N ALA A 247 -5.79 15.29 52.32
CA ALA A 247 -5.30 16.49 53.04
C ALA A 247 -3.82 16.85 53.33
N ALA A 248 -3.55 18.16 53.10
CA ALA A 248 -2.91 19.17 53.97
C ALA A 248 -1.37 19.35 54.03
N GLY A 249 -0.96 20.63 54.02
CA GLY A 249 0.35 21.15 54.49
C GLY A 249 1.08 22.06 53.48
N GLN A 250 0.74 23.36 53.39
CA GLN A 250 1.50 24.51 53.92
C GLN A 250 2.87 24.85 53.26
N PHE A 251 2.94 26.06 52.66
CA PHE A 251 3.97 27.15 52.79
C PHE A 251 5.47 26.81 52.52
N VAL A 252 6.37 27.62 51.94
CA VAL A 252 6.57 29.08 51.77
C VAL A 252 7.49 29.29 50.54
N ALA A 253 7.38 30.44 49.89
CA ALA A 253 8.34 30.96 48.91
C ALA A 253 9.70 31.35 49.53
N ARG A 254 10.80 31.20 48.78
CA ARG A 254 11.99 32.05 48.96
C ARG A 254 12.77 32.24 47.67
N GLU A 255 12.86 33.50 47.32
CA GLU A 255 13.76 34.16 46.37
C GLU A 255 15.15 34.34 47.02
N VAL A 256 16.24 34.12 46.28
CA VAL A 256 17.55 34.77 46.53
C VAL A 256 18.29 34.95 45.20
N ALA A 257 18.68 36.20 44.94
CA ALA A 257 19.56 36.67 43.88
C ALA A 257 21.01 36.86 44.40
N GLY A 258 22.01 36.80 43.51
CA GLY A 258 23.41 37.28 43.68
C GLY A 258 24.26 36.49 44.68
N GLN A 259 25.55 36.24 44.50
CA GLN A 259 26.61 36.75 43.60
C GLN A 259 27.49 35.58 43.17
#